data_AF-A0A6P8L6R8-F1
#
_entry.id   AF-A0A6P8L6R8-F1
#
_cell.length_a   1.000
_cell.length_b   1.000
_cell.length_c   1.000
_cell.angle_alpha   90.00
_cell.angle_beta   90.00
_cell.angle_gamma   90.00
#
_symmetry.space_group_name_H-M   'P 1'
#
loop_
_entity.id
_entity.type
_entity.pdbx_description
1 polymer ?
#
loop_
_entity_poly.entity_id
_entity_poly.type
_entity_poly.pdbx_seq_one_letter_code
_entity_poly.pdbx_strand_id
1 'polypeptide(L)'
;MAGLEEELRKGQAGGIVVGERKVWPLTYANNIVLVADREEELKEMWQRLKKFLKEADIELSTEKTKIVVFEKRRNKRRQRKWKWGEQELEEVDEIRYPGYILQKNRSDEKHIQDRKKRATIAIKKTWSVREKIFKQDYKRRMKMFGALVALFGAEVWGWNMEERLDRVQRRYVKWILDLDMTTPNYILVEECKLIEMKEKALKRAARYEGKAYENMN
;
A
#
# COMPACT_ATOMS: atom_id res chain seq x y z
N MET A 1 21.42 9.93 2.72
CA MET A 1 20.74 8.62 2.55
C MET A 1 21.58 7.59 1.82
N ALA A 2 22.29 7.94 0.74
CA ALA A 2 23.21 7.00 0.04
C ALA A 2 24.24 6.32 0.97
N GLY A 3 24.75 7.02 1.98
CA GLY A 3 25.66 6.45 2.97
C GLY A 3 25.05 5.38 3.88
N LEU A 4 23.74 5.41 4.12
CA LEU A 4 23.07 4.41 4.98
C LEU A 4 22.96 3.06 4.27
N GLU A 5 22.61 3.08 2.99
CA GLU A 5 22.51 1.85 2.18
C GLU A 5 23.88 1.18 2.08
N GLU A 6 24.95 1.96 1.84
CA GLU A 6 26.31 1.42 1.80
C GLU A 6 26.75 0.86 3.15
N GLU A 7 26.48 1.55 4.27
CA GLU A 7 26.82 1.06 5.61
C GLU A 7 26.08 -0.24 5.96
N LEU A 8 24.82 -0.38 5.53
CA LEU A 8 24.05 -1.62 5.73
C LEU A 8 24.56 -2.74 4.82
N ARG A 9 24.95 -2.43 3.58
CA ARG A 9 25.46 -3.40 2.61
C ARG A 9 26.81 -3.98 3.00
N LYS A 10 27.70 -3.15 3.59
CA LYS A 10 29.06 -3.57 4.02
C LYS A 10 29.08 -4.82 4.87
N GLY A 11 28.08 -5.01 5.72
CA GLY A 11 28.09 -6.17 6.60
C GLY A 11 27.09 -7.27 6.26
N GLN A 12 26.61 -7.32 5.01
CA GLN A 12 26.00 -8.47 4.34
C GLN A 12 24.76 -9.13 4.98
N ALA A 13 24.34 -8.72 6.18
CA ALA A 13 23.21 -9.23 6.92
C ALA A 13 21.95 -8.35 6.78
N GLY A 14 20.80 -9.00 6.61
CA GLY A 14 19.50 -8.36 6.38
C GLY A 14 19.21 -8.10 4.91
N GLY A 15 18.16 -7.33 4.63
CA GLY A 15 17.56 -7.23 3.29
C GLY A 15 16.66 -8.42 2.95
N ILE A 16 15.89 -8.30 1.87
CA ILE A 16 15.07 -9.38 1.31
C ILE A 16 15.50 -9.66 -0.11
N VAL A 17 15.62 -10.94 -0.48
CA VAL A 17 15.87 -11.35 -1.86
C VAL A 17 14.56 -11.35 -2.64
N VAL A 18 14.50 -10.54 -3.70
CA VAL A 18 13.37 -10.44 -4.63
C VAL A 18 13.89 -10.75 -6.03
N GLY A 19 13.59 -11.95 -6.53
CA GLY A 19 14.17 -12.45 -7.77
C GLY A 19 15.68 -12.62 -7.61
N GLU A 20 16.45 -12.01 -8.51
CA GLU A 20 17.92 -12.06 -8.50
C GLU A 20 18.57 -10.91 -7.70
N ARG A 21 17.78 -9.95 -7.20
CA ARG A 21 18.28 -8.78 -6.47
C ARG A 21 17.96 -8.86 -5.00
N LYS A 22 18.90 -8.41 -4.17
CA LYS A 22 18.72 -8.23 -2.74
C LYS A 22 18.34 -6.78 -2.44
N VAL A 23 17.13 -6.58 -1.94
CA VAL A 23 16.61 -5.27 -1.56
C VAL A 23 17.07 -4.93 -0.14
N TRP A 24 17.74 -3.80 0.01
CA TRP A 24 18.26 -3.29 1.28
C TRP A 24 17.25 -2.31 1.93
N PRO A 25 17.62 -1.24 2.68
CA PRO A 25 16.60 -0.40 3.28
C PRO A 25 15.86 0.40 2.21
N LEU A 26 14.55 0.57 2.37
CA LEU A 26 13.79 1.49 1.54
C LEU A 26 13.75 2.85 2.22
N THR A 27 14.28 3.87 1.56
CA THR A 27 14.29 5.24 2.07
C THR A 27 13.34 6.10 1.24
N TYR A 28 12.36 6.72 1.90
CA TYR A 28 11.41 7.63 1.25
C TYR A 28 11.24 8.88 2.10
N ALA A 29 11.76 10.01 1.60
CA ALA A 29 11.88 11.25 2.35
C ALA A 29 12.50 10.99 3.75
N ASN A 30 11.74 11.24 4.82
CA ASN A 30 12.18 11.08 6.20
C ASN A 30 11.90 9.68 6.77
N ASN A 31 11.31 8.77 6.00
CA ASN A 31 10.99 7.41 6.45
C ASN A 31 12.05 6.43 5.96
N ILE A 32 12.60 5.64 6.89
CA ILE A 32 13.52 4.54 6.63
C ILE A 32 12.78 3.24 6.96
N VAL A 33 12.81 2.28 6.04
CA VAL A 33 12.25 0.95 6.25
C VAL A 33 13.38 -0.06 6.18
N LEU A 34 13.60 -0.75 7.29
CA LEU A 34 14.50 -1.90 7.36
C LEU A 34 13.67 -3.17 7.16
N VAL A 35 14.18 -4.10 6.35
CA VAL A 35 13.49 -5.34 6.04
C VAL A 35 14.50 -6.48 6.09
N ALA A 36 14.13 -7.60 6.72
CA ALA A 36 14.95 -8.80 6.79
C ALA A 36 14.05 -10.04 6.95
N ASP A 37 14.53 -11.19 6.49
CA ASP A 37 13.83 -12.47 6.64
C ASP A 37 14.02 -13.09 8.03
N ARG A 38 15.14 -12.76 8.70
CA ARG A 38 15.49 -13.27 10.04
C ARG A 38 15.49 -12.15 11.08
N GLU A 39 15.05 -12.47 12.30
CA GLU A 39 15.05 -11.53 13.43
C GLU A 39 16.47 -11.06 13.79
N GLU A 40 17.45 -11.98 13.74
CA GLU A 40 18.87 -11.70 14.01
C GLU A 40 19.44 -10.69 13.01
N GLU A 41 19.13 -10.87 11.73
CA GLU A 41 19.53 -9.95 10.67
C GLU A 41 18.90 -8.56 10.84
N LEU A 42 17.61 -8.51 11.21
CA LEU A 42 16.97 -7.22 11.49
C LEU A 42 17.64 -6.51 12.67
N LYS A 43 18.00 -7.25 13.73
CA LYS A 43 18.75 -6.72 14.89
C LYS A 43 20.14 -6.23 14.50
N GLU A 44 20.80 -6.89 13.56
CA GLU A 44 22.10 -6.45 13.05
C GLU A 44 21.98 -5.16 12.23
N MET A 45 21.02 -5.09 11.31
CA MET A 45 20.69 -3.86 10.58
C MET A 45 20.34 -2.72 11.55
N TRP A 46 19.66 -3.07 12.64
CA TRP A 46 19.27 -2.13 13.70
C TRP A 46 20.48 -1.49 14.39
N GLN A 47 21.50 -2.27 14.75
CA GLN A 47 22.73 -1.75 15.37
C GLN A 47 23.50 -0.84 14.42
N ARG A 48 23.56 -1.19 13.13
CA ARG A 48 24.21 -0.36 12.12
C ARG A 48 23.47 0.95 11.90
N LEU A 49 22.14 0.92 11.83
CA LEU A 49 21.34 2.13 11.76
C LEU A 49 21.62 3.04 12.95
N LYS A 50 21.73 2.48 14.17
CA LYS A 50 22.07 3.24 15.37
C LYS A 50 23.44 3.92 15.28
N LYS A 51 24.46 3.21 14.78
CA LYS A 51 25.80 3.77 14.54
C LYS A 51 25.74 4.93 13.54
N PHE A 52 25.09 4.70 12.40
CA PHE A 52 24.93 5.71 11.35
C PHE A 52 24.20 6.96 11.85
N LEU A 53 23.09 6.80 12.58
CA LEU A 53 22.33 7.92 13.12
C LEU A 53 23.12 8.72 14.15
N LYS A 54 23.95 8.05 14.97
CA LYS A 54 24.84 8.73 15.92
C LYS A 54 25.93 9.54 15.21
N GLU A 55 26.52 9.01 14.14
CA GLU A 55 27.51 9.72 13.33
C GLU A 55 26.90 10.91 12.57
N ALA A 56 25.64 10.79 12.17
CA ALA A 56 24.89 11.84 11.48
C ALA A 56 24.23 12.88 12.41
N ASP A 57 24.34 12.71 13.74
CA ASP A 57 23.66 13.51 14.76
C ASP A 57 22.13 13.58 14.56
N ILE A 58 21.50 12.44 14.24
CA ILE A 58 20.06 12.32 14.00
C ILE A 58 19.42 11.49 15.13
N GLU A 59 18.46 12.08 15.82
CA GLU A 59 17.65 11.37 16.80
C GLU A 59 16.46 10.65 16.17
N LEU A 60 16.26 9.40 16.60
CA LEU A 60 15.14 8.57 16.17
C LEU A 60 14.01 8.63 17.19
N SER A 61 12.81 8.97 16.73
CA SER A 61 11.60 8.92 17.55
C SER A 61 11.12 7.48 17.70
N THR A 62 11.24 6.93 18.90
CA THR A 62 10.75 5.58 19.24
C THR A 62 9.23 5.47 19.19
N GLU A 63 8.51 6.58 19.42
CA GLU A 63 7.06 6.65 19.25
C GLU A 63 6.62 6.43 17.80
N LYS A 64 7.32 7.04 16.84
CA LYS A 64 7.00 6.93 15.41
C LYS A 64 7.50 5.64 14.80
N THR A 65 8.48 5.02 15.43
CA THR A 65 9.15 3.83 14.91
C THR A 65 8.44 2.58 15.39
N LYS A 66 7.89 1.82 14.44
CA LYS A 66 7.09 0.62 14.71
C LYS A 66 7.69 -0.57 13.98
N ILE A 67 7.50 -1.76 14.56
CA ILE A 67 7.95 -3.02 13.97
C ILE A 67 6.73 -3.84 13.58
N VAL A 68 6.75 -4.38 12.36
CA VAL A 68 5.74 -5.35 11.90
C VAL A 68 6.45 -6.64 11.55
N VAL A 69 5.97 -7.73 12.14
CA VAL A 69 6.51 -9.07 11.93
C VAL A 69 5.52 -9.88 11.09
N PHE A 70 5.90 -10.31 9.89
CA PHE A 70 5.05 -11.11 9.02
C PHE A 70 5.17 -12.61 9.29
N GLU A 71 4.28 -13.16 10.10
CA GLU A 71 4.26 -14.58 10.49
C GLU A 71 2.99 -15.30 10.02
N LYS A 72 3.12 -16.58 9.61
CA LYS A 72 1.96 -17.46 9.42
C LYS A 72 1.39 -17.82 10.81
N ARG A 73 0.07 -17.76 10.96
CA ARG A 73 -0.75 -17.93 12.19
C ARG A 73 -0.47 -19.17 13.09
N ARG A 74 0.49 -20.04 12.78
CA ARG A 74 0.69 -21.33 13.45
C ARG A 74 1.40 -21.27 14.81
N ASN A 75 2.08 -20.18 15.16
CA ASN A 75 2.77 -20.08 16.44
C ASN A 75 2.07 -19.10 17.38
N LYS A 76 1.85 -19.54 18.64
CA LYS A 76 1.50 -18.65 19.77
C LYS A 76 2.33 -17.38 19.68
N ARG A 77 1.72 -16.20 19.87
CA ARG A 77 2.39 -14.89 19.89
C ARG A 77 3.71 -15.01 20.64
N ARG A 78 4.83 -15.08 19.92
CA ARG A 78 6.14 -14.94 20.54
C ARG A 78 6.18 -13.49 20.99
N GLN A 79 6.21 -13.25 22.29
CA GLN A 79 6.50 -11.91 22.80
C GLN A 79 7.96 -11.61 22.48
N ARG A 80 8.19 -10.98 21.33
CA ARG A 80 9.49 -10.45 20.96
C ARG A 80 9.67 -9.14 21.69
N LYS A 81 10.82 -8.98 22.34
CA LYS A 81 11.20 -7.72 22.96
C LYS A 81 12.12 -6.98 22.01
N TRP A 82 11.64 -5.86 21.50
CA TRP A 82 12.39 -4.98 20.63
C TRP A 82 12.85 -3.77 21.46
N LYS A 83 14.15 -3.48 21.47
CA LYS A 83 14.73 -2.41 22.29
C LYS A 83 15.52 -1.43 21.44
N TRP A 84 15.41 -0.15 21.76
CA TRP A 84 16.23 0.95 21.27
C TRP A 84 16.92 1.62 22.47
N GLY A 85 18.14 1.17 22.78
CA GLY A 85 18.78 1.58 24.04
C GLY A 85 17.97 1.07 25.23
N GLU A 86 17.49 1.99 26.06
CA GLU A 86 16.65 1.70 27.23
C GLU A 86 15.15 1.65 26.91
N GLN A 87 14.74 2.16 25.74
CA GLN A 87 13.33 2.23 25.34
C GLN A 87 12.87 0.96 24.63
N GLU A 88 11.62 0.54 24.87
CA GLU A 88 11.00 -0.57 24.13
C GLU A 88 10.25 -0.04 22.89
N LEU A 89 10.34 -0.78 21.78
CA LEU A 89 9.62 -0.48 20.55
C LEU A 89 8.35 -1.30 20.46
N GLU A 90 7.30 -0.68 19.96
CA GLU A 90 6.01 -1.32 19.77
C GLU A 90 6.01 -2.22 18.52
N GLU A 91 5.71 -3.51 18.72
CA GLU A 91 5.31 -4.41 17.63
C GLU A 91 3.83 -4.20 17.34
N VAL A 92 3.52 -3.75 16.13
CA VAL A 92 2.15 -3.48 15.68
C VAL A 92 1.70 -4.54 14.70
N ASP A 93 0.38 -4.79 14.64
CA ASP A 93 -0.18 -5.69 13.65
C ASP A 93 -0.19 -5.07 12.24
N GLU A 94 -0.09 -3.73 12.14
CA GLU A 94 -0.28 -2.99 10.88
C GLU A 94 0.57 -1.72 10.83
N ILE A 95 1.16 -1.46 9.67
CA ILE A 95 1.96 -0.25 9.44
C ILE A 95 1.58 0.40 8.12
N ARG A 96 1.58 1.73 8.09
CA ARG A 96 1.33 2.50 6.89
C ARG A 96 2.66 2.97 6.29
N TYR A 97 2.94 2.59 5.05
CA TYR A 97 4.15 2.99 4.32
C TYR A 97 3.82 3.33 2.85
N PRO A 98 4.44 4.38 2.30
CA PRO A 98 3.77 5.62 1.86
C PRO A 98 2.33 5.40 1.33
N GLY A 99 1.38 5.38 2.27
CA GLY A 99 -0.05 5.29 1.98
C GLY A 99 -0.57 3.88 1.66
N TYR A 100 0.29 2.87 1.61
CA TYR A 100 -0.08 1.45 1.65
C TYR A 100 -0.21 0.98 3.10
N ILE A 101 -1.13 0.04 3.38
CA ILE A 101 -1.29 -0.53 4.72
C ILE A 101 -0.81 -1.97 4.63
N LEU A 102 0.32 -2.26 5.29
CA LEU A 102 0.87 -3.60 5.40
C LEU A 102 0.35 -4.24 6.69
N GLN A 103 -0.25 -5.43 6.56
CA GLN A 103 -0.76 -6.19 7.70
C GLN A 103 0.14 -7.39 8.00
N LYS A 104 0.30 -7.72 9.29
CA LYS A 104 1.05 -8.89 9.77
C LYS A 104 0.64 -10.21 9.09
N ASN A 105 -0.65 -10.36 8.76
CA ASN A 105 -1.19 -11.52 8.07
C ASN A 105 -0.99 -11.51 6.54
N ARG A 106 -0.27 -10.51 6.00
CA ARG A 106 -0.06 -10.27 4.55
C ARG A 106 -1.35 -10.06 3.76
N SER A 107 -2.45 -9.72 4.43
CA SER A 107 -3.71 -9.40 3.77
C SER A 107 -3.71 -7.94 3.34
N ASP A 108 -4.29 -7.68 2.17
CA ASP A 108 -4.50 -6.32 1.65
C ASP A 108 -5.88 -5.76 2.03
N GLU A 109 -6.68 -6.54 2.75
CA GLU A 109 -8.08 -6.25 3.09
C GLU A 109 -8.25 -4.87 3.73
N LYS A 110 -7.43 -4.53 4.73
CA LYS A 110 -7.53 -3.20 5.37
C LYS A 110 -7.04 -2.07 4.48
N HIS A 111 -6.06 -2.31 3.62
CA HIS A 111 -5.67 -1.32 2.63
C HIS A 111 -6.85 -1.02 1.71
N ILE A 112 -7.50 -2.04 1.18
CA ILE A 112 -8.62 -1.86 0.27
C ILE A 112 -9.82 -1.21 1.00
N GLN A 113 -10.07 -1.56 2.26
CA GLN A 113 -11.13 -0.93 3.06
C GLN A 113 -10.85 0.56 3.33
N ASP A 114 -9.61 0.95 3.66
CA ASP A 114 -9.21 2.37 3.80
C ASP A 114 -9.42 3.12 2.48
N ARG A 115 -9.06 2.51 1.34
CA ARG A 115 -9.27 3.08 0.01
C ARG A 115 -10.75 3.29 -0.30
N LYS A 116 -11.61 2.31 -0.04
CA LYS A 116 -13.08 2.45 -0.19
C LYS A 116 -13.65 3.58 0.66
N LYS A 117 -13.18 3.73 1.91
CA LYS A 117 -13.61 4.83 2.80
C LYS A 117 -13.20 6.19 2.24
N ARG A 118 -11.92 6.36 1.89
CA ARG A 118 -11.39 7.62 1.30
C ARG A 118 -12.08 7.97 0.00
N ALA A 119 -12.29 6.98 -0.85
CA ALA A 119 -13.04 7.09 -2.09
C ALA A 119 -14.45 7.64 -1.86
N THR A 120 -15.19 7.02 -0.94
CA THR A 120 -16.56 7.44 -0.60
C THR A 120 -16.57 8.87 -0.08
N ILE A 121 -15.62 9.25 0.77
CA ILE A 121 -15.48 10.62 1.28
C ILE A 121 -15.16 11.60 0.15
N ALA A 122 -14.21 11.27 -0.74
CA ALA A 122 -13.83 12.12 -1.86
C ALA A 122 -14.98 12.33 -2.85
N ILE A 123 -15.74 11.27 -3.14
CA ILE A 123 -16.96 11.32 -3.96
C ILE A 123 -17.98 12.27 -3.33
N LYS A 124 -18.28 12.12 -2.03
CA LYS A 124 -19.24 12.98 -1.31
C LYS A 124 -18.79 14.45 -1.29
N LYS A 125 -17.51 14.72 -1.00
CA LYS A 125 -16.97 16.09 -0.94
C LYS A 125 -16.96 16.79 -2.29
N THR A 126 -16.71 16.04 -3.38
CA THR A 126 -16.66 16.62 -4.74
C THR A 126 -18.03 16.69 -5.41
N TRP A 127 -19.11 16.29 -4.74
CA TRP A 127 -20.45 16.23 -5.31
C TRP A 127 -20.92 17.57 -5.87
N SER A 128 -20.98 18.61 -5.02
CA SER A 128 -21.50 19.93 -5.39
C SER A 128 -20.71 20.58 -6.51
N VAL A 129 -19.41 20.30 -6.59
CA VAL A 129 -18.51 20.78 -7.66
C VAL A 129 -18.76 20.02 -8.96
N ARG A 130 -18.94 18.68 -8.89
CA ARG A 130 -19.22 17.84 -10.06
C ARG A 130 -20.58 18.12 -10.68
N GLU A 131 -21.58 18.39 -9.86
CA GLU A 131 -22.93 18.70 -10.31
C GLU A 131 -22.99 20.02 -11.08
N LYS A 132 -22.15 21.00 -10.69
CA LYS A 132 -22.02 22.28 -11.39
C LYS A 132 -21.18 22.20 -12.67
N ILE A 133 -20.08 21.45 -12.69
CA ILE A 133 -19.08 21.51 -13.77
C ILE A 133 -19.22 20.37 -14.79
N PHE A 134 -19.59 19.17 -14.35
CA PHE A 134 -19.57 17.96 -15.19
C PHE A 134 -20.92 17.26 -15.24
N LYS A 135 -22.03 18.00 -15.17
CA LYS A 135 -23.39 17.46 -15.02
C LYS A 135 -23.70 16.33 -16.01
N GLN A 136 -23.29 16.46 -17.27
CA GLN A 136 -23.60 15.49 -18.34
C GLN A 136 -22.39 14.68 -18.86
N ASP A 137 -21.16 14.97 -18.41
CA ASP A 137 -19.96 14.28 -18.94
C ASP A 137 -19.65 13.01 -18.12
N TYR A 138 -20.31 11.92 -18.49
CA TYR A 138 -20.10 10.58 -17.90
C TYR A 138 -18.63 10.16 -17.94
N LYS A 139 -17.93 10.41 -19.06
CA LYS A 139 -16.55 9.98 -19.27
C LYS A 139 -15.59 10.70 -18.30
N ARG A 140 -15.76 12.01 -18.10
CA ARG A 140 -14.97 12.77 -17.12
C ARG A 140 -15.29 12.37 -15.68
N ARG A 141 -16.56 12.10 -15.34
CA ARG A 141 -16.94 11.60 -14.01
C ARG A 141 -16.30 10.25 -13.70
N MET A 142 -16.27 9.34 -14.68
CA MET A 142 -15.62 8.04 -14.54
C MET A 142 -14.09 8.15 -14.43
N LYS A 143 -13.45 9.04 -15.20
CA LYS A 143 -12.02 9.33 -15.07
C LYS A 143 -11.67 9.87 -13.68
N MET A 144 -12.45 10.83 -13.17
CA MET A 144 -12.24 11.38 -11.83
C MET A 144 -12.48 10.33 -10.73
N PHE A 145 -13.47 9.45 -10.89
CA PHE A 145 -13.64 8.31 -9.99
C PHE A 145 -12.40 7.42 -10.00
N GLY A 146 -11.93 6.96 -11.15
CA GLY A 146 -10.72 6.14 -11.26
C GLY A 146 -9.49 6.78 -10.62
N ALA A 147 -9.31 8.10 -10.79
CA ALA A 147 -8.21 8.86 -10.20
C ALA A 147 -8.30 9.03 -8.68
N LEU A 148 -9.50 9.31 -8.14
CA LEU A 148 -9.69 9.62 -6.71
C LEU A 148 -9.87 8.38 -5.83
N VAL A 149 -10.39 7.29 -6.38
CA VAL A 149 -11.04 6.23 -5.58
C VAL A 149 -10.22 4.94 -5.53
N ALA A 150 -9.62 4.49 -6.63
CA ALA A 150 -9.40 3.05 -6.76
C ALA A 150 -8.14 2.58 -7.49
N LEU A 151 -7.23 3.44 -7.93
CA LEU A 151 -6.04 2.97 -8.67
C LEU A 151 -4.69 3.31 -8.02
N PHE A 152 -4.68 4.02 -6.89
CA PHE A 152 -3.44 4.23 -6.16
C PHE A 152 -3.02 2.94 -5.46
N GLY A 153 -1.82 2.43 -5.77
CA GLY A 153 -1.31 1.16 -5.23
C GLY A 153 -1.94 -0.09 -5.84
N ALA A 154 -2.78 0.03 -6.88
CA ALA A 154 -3.39 -1.11 -7.57
C ALA A 154 -2.37 -2.06 -8.21
N GLU A 155 -1.14 -1.59 -8.40
CA GLU A 155 0.00 -2.39 -8.84
C GLU A 155 0.41 -3.42 -7.79
N VAL A 156 0.17 -3.13 -6.50
CA VAL A 156 0.54 -3.99 -5.36
C VAL A 156 -0.61 -4.92 -4.97
N TRP A 157 -1.83 -4.40 -4.83
CA TRP A 157 -3.00 -5.20 -4.41
C TRP A 157 -3.83 -5.76 -5.57
N GLY A 158 -3.56 -5.38 -6.83
CA GLY A 158 -4.39 -5.75 -7.99
C GLY A 158 -4.52 -7.26 -8.23
N TRP A 159 -3.54 -8.04 -7.74
CA TRP A 159 -3.55 -9.50 -7.76
C TRP A 159 -4.51 -10.12 -6.73
N ASN A 160 -4.72 -9.45 -5.60
CA ASN A 160 -5.65 -9.89 -4.56
C ASN A 160 -7.07 -9.45 -4.96
N MET A 161 -7.73 -10.33 -5.70
CA MET A 161 -8.99 -10.08 -6.38
C MET A 161 -10.13 -9.76 -5.40
N GLU A 162 -10.58 -8.50 -5.36
CA GLU A 162 -11.72 -8.11 -4.54
C GLU A 162 -12.86 -7.50 -5.38
N GLU A 163 -13.92 -8.28 -5.61
CA GLU A 163 -15.18 -7.86 -6.27
C GLU A 163 -15.84 -6.64 -5.57
N ARG A 164 -15.45 -6.37 -4.33
CA ARG A 164 -16.05 -5.32 -3.52
C ARG A 164 -15.71 -3.90 -4.02
N LEU A 165 -14.65 -3.71 -4.81
CA LEU A 165 -14.41 -2.42 -5.48
C LEU A 165 -15.36 -2.18 -6.65
N ASP A 166 -15.70 -3.23 -7.39
CA ASP A 166 -16.67 -3.18 -8.48
C ASP A 166 -18.06 -2.81 -7.93
N ARG A 167 -18.42 -3.28 -6.72
CA ARG A 167 -19.63 -2.83 -6.02
C ARG A 167 -19.67 -1.33 -5.76
N VAL A 168 -18.54 -0.71 -5.39
CA VAL A 168 -18.44 0.74 -5.19
C VAL A 168 -18.56 1.48 -6.53
N GLN A 169 -17.93 0.97 -7.58
CA GLN A 169 -18.05 1.53 -8.93
C GLN A 169 -19.48 1.46 -9.46
N ARG A 170 -20.14 0.30 -9.37
CA ARG A 170 -21.52 0.10 -9.82
C ARG A 170 -22.48 1.00 -9.05
N ARG A 171 -22.33 1.09 -7.71
CA ARG A 171 -23.09 2.04 -6.87
C ARG A 171 -22.86 3.48 -7.30
N TYR A 172 -21.62 3.84 -7.62
CA TYR A 172 -21.28 5.17 -8.09
C TYR A 172 -21.91 5.48 -9.47
N VAL A 173 -21.90 4.52 -10.40
CA VAL A 173 -22.53 4.66 -11.72
C VAL A 173 -24.04 4.85 -11.60
N LYS A 174 -24.72 4.00 -10.80
CA LYS A 174 -26.16 4.14 -10.53
C LYS A 174 -26.47 5.54 -10.00
N TRP A 175 -25.64 6.02 -9.07
CA TRP A 175 -25.82 7.32 -8.47
C TRP A 175 -25.55 8.52 -9.42
N ILE A 176 -24.63 8.40 -10.39
CA ILE A 176 -24.42 9.45 -11.40
C ILE A 176 -25.56 9.51 -12.41
N LEU A 177 -26.06 8.35 -12.80
CA LEU A 177 -27.09 8.20 -13.83
C LEU A 177 -28.52 8.33 -13.28
N ASP A 178 -28.64 8.63 -11.98
CA ASP A 178 -29.92 8.72 -11.26
C ASP A 178 -30.76 7.43 -11.39
N LEU A 179 -30.08 6.28 -11.38
CA LEU A 179 -30.69 4.97 -11.44
C LEU A 179 -30.99 4.43 -10.05
N ASP A 180 -32.04 3.61 -9.97
CA ASP A 180 -32.39 2.92 -8.74
C ASP A 180 -31.26 1.98 -8.26
N MET A 181 -31.11 1.85 -6.95
CA MET A 181 -30.06 1.02 -6.36
C MET A 181 -30.24 -0.47 -6.66
N THR A 182 -31.46 -0.92 -6.98
CA THR A 182 -31.81 -2.28 -7.37
C THR A 182 -31.61 -2.56 -8.87
N THR A 183 -31.30 -1.55 -9.70
CA THR A 183 -31.08 -1.74 -11.14
C THR A 183 -30.09 -2.88 -11.39
N PRO A 184 -30.40 -3.86 -12.26
CA PRO A 184 -29.53 -4.99 -12.51
C PRO A 184 -28.13 -4.57 -12.97
N ASN A 185 -27.10 -5.19 -12.38
CA ASN A 185 -25.70 -4.79 -12.63
C ASN A 185 -25.25 -5.04 -14.08
N TYR A 186 -25.80 -6.07 -14.74
CA TYR A 186 -25.43 -6.40 -16.12
C TYR A 186 -25.79 -5.28 -17.10
N ILE A 187 -26.90 -4.57 -16.89
CA ILE A 187 -27.32 -3.42 -17.69
C ILE A 187 -26.25 -2.32 -17.63
N LEU A 188 -25.67 -2.09 -16.45
CA LEU A 188 -24.60 -1.09 -16.30
C LEU A 188 -23.34 -1.50 -17.06
N VAL A 189 -23.02 -2.80 -17.11
CA VAL A 189 -21.83 -3.31 -17.79
C VAL A 189 -21.99 -3.16 -19.30
N GLU A 190 -23.13 -3.59 -19.83
CA GLU A 190 -23.43 -3.55 -21.27
C GLU A 190 -23.63 -2.10 -21.77
N GLU A 191 -24.58 -1.38 -21.19
CA GLU A 191 -24.99 -0.06 -21.71
C GLU A 191 -23.92 1.01 -21.51
N CYS A 192 -23.26 1.00 -20.34
CA CYS A 192 -22.22 2.00 -20.05
C CYS A 192 -20.84 1.57 -20.54
N LYS A 193 -20.72 0.39 -21.16
CA LYS A 193 -19.43 -0.25 -21.50
C LYS A 193 -18.48 -0.23 -20.30
N LEU A 194 -19.02 -0.57 -19.13
CA LEU A 194 -18.34 -0.35 -17.85
C LEU A 194 -17.25 -1.40 -17.66
N ILE A 195 -16.01 -0.99 -17.90
CA ILE A 195 -14.84 -1.79 -17.52
C ILE A 195 -14.73 -1.76 -15.99
N GLU A 196 -14.79 -2.95 -15.39
CA GLU A 196 -14.73 -3.15 -13.95
C GLU A 196 -13.38 -2.72 -13.38
N MET A 197 -13.38 -2.32 -12.10
CA MET A 197 -12.17 -1.89 -11.42
C MET A 197 -11.17 -3.02 -11.29
N LYS A 198 -11.64 -4.25 -11.08
CA LYS A 198 -10.79 -5.44 -11.06
C LYS A 198 -9.96 -5.56 -12.34
N GLU A 199 -10.59 -5.44 -13.50
CA GLU A 199 -9.88 -5.54 -14.79
C GLU A 199 -8.85 -4.42 -14.95
N LYS A 200 -9.21 -3.18 -14.56
CA LYS A 200 -8.29 -2.04 -14.59
C LYS A 200 -7.10 -2.23 -13.64
N ALA A 201 -7.33 -2.78 -12.45
CA ALA A 201 -6.28 -3.04 -11.47
C ALA A 201 -5.33 -4.13 -11.98
N LEU A 202 -5.86 -5.23 -12.52
CA LEU A 202 -5.06 -6.31 -13.12
C LEU A 202 -4.18 -5.81 -14.28
N LYS A 203 -4.75 -5.02 -15.21
CA LYS A 203 -3.96 -4.43 -16.30
C LYS A 203 -2.82 -3.55 -15.80
N ARG A 204 -3.01 -2.83 -14.69
CA ARG A 204 -1.94 -2.02 -14.07
C ARG A 204 -0.90 -2.88 -13.38
N ALA A 205 -1.32 -3.88 -12.61
CA ALA A 205 -0.41 -4.81 -11.94
C ALA A 205 0.47 -5.54 -12.96
N ALA A 206 -0.12 -6.10 -14.03
CA ALA A 206 0.62 -6.75 -15.10
C ALA A 206 1.60 -5.78 -15.80
N ARG A 207 1.18 -4.52 -16.06
CA ARG A 207 2.07 -3.51 -16.64
C ARG A 207 3.23 -3.14 -15.72
N TYR A 208 2.98 -3.06 -14.41
CA TYR A 208 4.01 -2.75 -13.43
C TYR A 208 5.02 -3.88 -13.30
N GLU A 209 4.56 -5.13 -13.27
CA GLU A 209 5.44 -6.31 -13.29
C GLU A 209 6.27 -6.36 -14.56
N GLY A 210 5.66 -6.18 -15.74
CA GLY A 210 6.40 -6.15 -17.01
C GLY A 210 7.54 -5.12 -16.98
N LYS A 211 7.26 -3.90 -16.49
CA LYS A 211 8.30 -2.90 -16.27
C LYS A 211 9.34 -3.31 -15.22
N ALA A 212 8.92 -3.94 -14.13
CA ALA A 212 9.84 -4.39 -13.09
C ALA A 212 10.81 -5.44 -13.64
N TYR A 213 10.32 -6.38 -14.45
CA TYR A 213 11.14 -7.37 -15.17
C TYR A 213 12.08 -6.71 -16.18
N GLU A 214 11.60 -5.76 -16.99
CA GLU A 214 12.44 -5.00 -17.93
C GLU A 214 13.57 -4.22 -17.24
N ASN A 215 13.34 -3.70 -16.02
CA ASN A 215 14.36 -2.99 -15.23
C ASN A 215 15.26 -3.93 -14.41
N MET A 216 14.90 -5.21 -14.34
CA MET A 216 15.71 -6.25 -13.68
C MET A 216 16.77 -6.84 -14.61
N ASN A 217 16.46 -6.95 -15.90
CA ASN A 217 17.41 -7.19 -16.99
C ASN A 217 18.25 -5.95 -17.33
#